data_AF-A0A3D2F5G9-F1
#
_entry.id   AF-A0A3D2F5G9-F1
#
_cell.length_a   1.000
_cell.length_b   1.000
_cell.length_c   1.000
_cell.angle_alpha   90.00
_cell.angle_beta   90.00
_cell.angle_gamma   90.00
#
_symmetry.space_group_name_H-M   'P 1'
#
loop_
_entity.id
_entity.type
_entity.pdbx_description
1 polymer ?
#
loop_
_entity_poly.entity_id
_entity_poly.type
_entity_poly.pdbx_seq_one_letter_code
_entity_poly.pdbx_strand_id
1 'polypeptide(L)' 'MTGGMAYLYDPDGEAPALINHETLVTCPVTVPHWVAQLKGLLEQHVAETGSRKATDILQHWDTEQANFLQICPKEMLVHL' A
#
# COMPACT_ATOMS: atom_id res chain seq x y z
N MET A 1 -8.44 9.98 8.87
CA MET A 1 -7.62 8.84 9.35
C MET A 1 -6.70 9.41 10.42
N THR A 2 -6.95 9.11 11.69
CA THR A 2 -6.23 9.69 12.86
C THR A 2 -5.21 8.73 13.49
N GLY A 3 -5.10 7.51 12.94
CA GLY A 3 -4.14 6.49 13.36
C GLY A 3 -4.15 5.31 12.39
N GLY A 4 -3.03 4.60 12.28
CA GLY A 4 -2.80 3.47 11.38
C GLY A 4 -2.03 3.80 10.11
N MET A 5 -1.83 2.78 9.29
CA MET A 5 -1.14 2.81 8.01
C MET A 5 -2.01 2.10 6.99
N ALA A 6 -2.09 2.64 5.77
CA ALA A 6 -2.78 2.00 4.67
C ALA A 6 -1.83 1.77 3.50
N TYR A 7 -2.09 0.72 2.74
CA TYR A 7 -1.48 0.50 1.43
C TYR A 7 -2.56 0.68 0.37
N LEU A 8 -2.28 1.50 -0.64
CA LEU A 8 -3.17 1.76 -1.75
C LEU A 8 -2.50 1.32 -3.04
N TYR A 9 -3.18 0.48 -3.81
CA TYR A 9 -2.76 0.09 -5.14
C TYR A 9 -3.31 1.09 -6.16
N ASP A 10 -2.41 1.81 -6.83
CA ASP A 10 -2.70 2.91 -7.76
C ASP A 10 -1.89 2.76 -9.06
N PRO A 11 -2.27 1.82 -9.95
CA PRO A 11 -1.57 1.61 -11.22
C PRO A 11 -1.74 2.77 -12.20
N ASP A 12 -2.80 3.57 -12.04
CA ASP A 12 -3.15 4.67 -12.94
C ASP A 12 -2.63 6.04 -12.46
N GLY A 13 -2.09 6.10 -11.23
CA GLY A 13 -1.51 7.32 -10.66
C GLY A 13 -2.55 8.38 -10.28
N GLU A 14 -3.78 7.98 -9.99
CA GLU A 14 -4.90 8.88 -9.69
C GLU A 14 -4.96 9.28 -8.21
N ALA A 15 -4.33 8.51 -7.32
CA ALA A 15 -4.43 8.71 -5.88
C ALA A 15 -3.99 10.12 -5.41
N PRO A 16 -2.93 10.76 -5.95
CA PRO A 16 -2.55 12.11 -5.53
C PRO A 16 -3.66 13.15 -5.73
N ALA A 17 -4.54 12.98 -6.73
CA ALA A 17 -5.65 13.91 -6.96
C ALA A 17 -6.83 13.68 -6.00
N LEU A 18 -6.93 12.48 -5.43
CA LEU A 18 -8.06 12.04 -4.59
C LEU A 18 -7.76 12.08 -3.08
N ILE A 19 -6.49 12.28 -2.70
CA ILE A 19 -6.04 12.26 -1.31
C ILE A 19 -6.06 13.66 -0.69
N ASN A 20 -6.51 13.72 0.57
CA ASN A 20 -6.40 14.93 1.39
C ASN A 20 -4.96 15.09 1.95
N HIS A 21 -4.15 15.86 1.23
CA HIS A 21 -2.75 16.16 1.59
C HIS A 21 -2.58 17.10 2.78
N GLU A 22 -3.64 17.67 3.36
CA GLU A 22 -3.52 18.47 4.58
C GLU A 22 -3.09 17.59 5.75
N THR A 23 -3.68 16.40 5.86
CA THR A 23 -3.53 15.50 7.01
C THR A 23 -2.75 14.22 6.71
N LEU A 24 -2.68 13.82 5.43
CA LEU A 24 -2.03 12.59 5.00
C LEU A 24 -0.74 12.86 4.21
N VAL A 25 0.17 11.91 4.28
CA VAL A 25 1.33 11.80 3.39
C VAL A 25 1.26 10.47 2.65
N THR A 26 1.74 10.48 1.41
CA THR A 26 1.91 9.28 0.60
C THR A 26 3.37 9.09 0.23
N CYS A 27 3.86 7.85 0.32
CA CYS A 27 5.21 7.47 -0.03
C CYS A 27 5.20 6.12 -0.77
N PRO A 28 6.14 5.85 -1.68
CA PRO A 28 6.32 4.51 -2.22
C PRO A 28 6.67 3.49 -1.13
N VAL A 29 6.19 2.25 -1.26
CA VAL A 29 6.49 1.16 -0.31
C VAL A 29 7.88 0.58 -0.61
N THR A 30 8.94 1.17 -0.05
CA THR A 30 10.33 0.77 -0.32
C THR A 30 11.03 0.09 0.85
N VAL A 31 10.60 0.34 2.09
CA VAL A 31 11.24 -0.21 3.28
C VAL A 31 10.96 -1.72 3.38
N PRO A 32 11.99 -2.58 3.55
CA PRO A 32 11.81 -4.04 3.52
C PRO A 32 10.76 -4.58 4.50
N HIS A 33 10.65 -3.98 5.69
CA HIS A 33 9.64 -4.34 6.67
C HIS A 33 8.21 -4.13 6.14
N TRP A 34 7.92 -2.96 5.56
CA TRP A 34 6.60 -2.62 5.01
C TRP A 34 6.29 -3.41 3.74
N VAL A 35 7.30 -3.64 2.89
CA VAL A 35 7.17 -4.51 1.71
C VAL A 35 6.76 -5.93 2.12
N ALA A 36 7.42 -6.51 3.12
CA ALA A 36 7.09 -7.83 3.61
C ALA A 36 5.68 -7.88 4.23
N GLN A 37 5.30 -6.86 5.00
CA GLN A 37 3.95 -6.76 5.57
C GLN A 37 2.88 -6.68 4.49
N LEU A 38 3.03 -5.80 3.50
CA LEU A 38 2.10 -5.67 2.37
C LEU A 38 1.95 -6.99 1.61
N LYS A 39 3.07 -7.64 1.29
CA LYS A 39 3.06 -8.92 0.57
C LYS A 39 2.32 -10.00 1.37
N GLY A 40 2.58 -10.10 2.68
CA GLY A 40 1.87 -11.05 3.55
C GLY A 40 0.37 -10.80 3.61
N LEU A 41 -0.07 -9.54 3.64
CA LEU A 41 -1.50 -9.18 3.57
C LEU A 41 -2.14 -9.61 2.24
N LEU A 42 -1.45 -9.43 1.12
CA LEU A 42 -1.93 -9.89 -0.19
C LEU A 42 -2.01 -11.42 -0.27
N GLU A 43 -1.00 -12.13 0.23
CA GLU A 43 -1.00 -13.60 0.28
C GLU A 43 -2.16 -14.14 1.11
N GLN A 44 -2.41 -13.55 2.30
CA GLN A 44 -3.55 -13.89 3.13
C GLN A 44 -4.88 -13.60 2.40
N HIS A 45 -5.00 -12.44 1.76
CA HIS A 45 -6.20 -12.09 1.00
C HIS A 45 -6.47 -13.09 -0.15
N VAL A 46 -5.44 -13.53 -0.87
CA VAL A 46 -5.58 -14.56 -1.91
C VAL A 46 -6.02 -15.88 -1.30
N ALA A 47 -5.41 -16.31 -0.19
CA ALA A 47 -5.77 -17.56 0.48
C ALA A 47 -7.22 -17.58 0.97
N GLU A 48 -7.72 -16.45 1.49
CA GLU A 48 -9.07 -16.34 2.03
C GLU A 48 -10.15 -16.11 0.97
N THR A 49 -9.84 -15.42 -0.12
CA THR A 49 -10.85 -14.96 -1.10
C THR A 49 -10.72 -15.57 -2.49
N GLY A 50 -9.56 -16.15 -2.83
CA GLY A 50 -9.26 -16.58 -4.19
C GLY A 50 -9.16 -15.42 -5.20
N SER A 51 -8.85 -14.20 -4.72
CA SER A 51 -8.78 -13.00 -5.57
C SER A 51 -7.78 -13.15 -6.72
N ARG A 52 -8.30 -13.13 -7.95
CA ARG A 52 -7.49 -13.17 -9.18
C ARG A 52 -6.57 -11.96 -9.27
N LYS A 53 -7.09 -10.75 -8.99
CA LYS A 53 -6.29 -9.52 -9.06
C LYS A 53 -5.12 -9.56 -8.09
N ALA A 54 -5.33 -9.99 -6.85
CA ALA A 54 -4.23 -10.10 -5.88
C ALA A 54 -3.24 -11.22 -6.26
N THR A 55 -3.72 -12.31 -6.86
CA THR A 55 -2.86 -13.36 -7.41
C THR A 55 -1.97 -12.82 -8.53
N ASP A 56 -2.54 -12.06 -9.47
CA ASP A 56 -1.80 -11.46 -10.59
C ASP A 56 -0.75 -10.45 -10.09
N ILE A 57 -1.10 -9.66 -9.07
CA ILE A 57 -0.17 -8.73 -8.40
C ILE A 57 1.01 -9.50 -7.80
N LEU A 58 0.75 -10.60 -7.08
CA LEU A 58 1.81 -11.42 -6.48
C LEU A 58 2.69 -12.12 -7.53
N GLN A 59 2.11 -12.52 -8.66
CA GLN A 59 2.86 -13.13 -9.77
C GLN A 59 3.82 -12.13 -10.43
N HIS A 60 3.42 -10.87 -10.55
CA HIS A 60 4.21 -9.80 -11.18
C HIS A 60 4.77 -8.82 -10.14
N TRP A 61 5.11 -9.33 -8.95
CA TRP A 61 5.44 -8.51 -7.78
C TRP A 61 6.53 -7.46 -8.04
N ASP A 62 7.58 -7.82 -8.79
CA ASP A 62 8.72 -6.95 -9.06
C ASP A 62 8.33 -5.65 -9.78
N THR A 63 7.28 -5.68 -10.58
CA THR A 63 6.74 -4.51 -11.27
C THR A 63 5.56 -3.90 -10.52
N GLU A 64 4.67 -4.75 -10.00
CA GLU A 64 3.41 -4.31 -9.39
C GLU A 64 3.59 -3.66 -8.02
N GLN A 65 4.66 -4.00 -7.28
CA GLN A 65 4.97 -3.35 -6.01
C GLN A 65 5.14 -1.83 -6.18
N ALA A 66 5.66 -1.36 -7.31
CA ALA A 66 5.86 0.06 -7.58
C ALA A 66 4.54 0.85 -7.68
N ASN A 67 3.43 0.16 -7.96
CA ASN A 67 2.10 0.75 -8.02
C ASN A 67 1.46 0.91 -6.63
N PHE A 68 2.14 0.50 -5.55
CA PHE A 68 1.64 0.68 -4.20
C PHE A 68 2.16 1.95 -3.53
N LEU A 69 1.23 2.66 -2.91
CA LEU A 69 1.48 3.81 -2.05
C LEU A 69 1.22 3.44 -0.59
N GLN A 70 2.19 3.75 0.26
CA GLN A 70 2.01 3.80 1.70
C GLN A 70 1.36 5.13 2.07
N ILE A 71 0.23 5.08 2.80
CA ILE A 71 -0.49 6.25 3.26
C ILE A 71 -0.43 6.28 4.78
N CYS A 72 0.10 7.38 5.31
CA CYS A 72 0.25 7.60 6.74
C CYS A 72 -0.28 8.99 7.14
N PRO A 73 -0.95 9.15 8.29
CA PRO A 73 -1.19 10.45 8.88
C PRO A 73 0.11 11.14 9.28
N LYS A 74 0.23 12.44 9.02
CA LYS A 74 1.45 13.21 9.36
C LYS A 74 1.80 13.14 10.84
N GLU A 75 0.79 13.12 11.71
CA GLU A 75 0.94 13.03 13.16
C GLU A 75 1.65 11.73 13.62
N MET A 76 1.58 10.67 12.81
CA MET A 76 2.24 9.39 13.13
C MET A 76 3.70 9.32 12.70
N LEU A 77 4.20 10.23 11.88
CA LEU A 77 5.59 10.20 11.40
C LEU A 77 6.61 10.32 12.53
N VAL A 78 6.23 10.91 13.66
CA VAL A 78 7.09 11.07 14.86
C VAL A 78 7.24 9.76 15.65
N HIS A 79 6.43 8.75 15.32
CA HIS A 79 6.32 7.47 16.06
C HIS A 79 6.69 6.24 15.22
N LEU A 80 7.15 6.45 13.97
CA LEU A 80 7.65 5.42 13.04
C LEU A 80 9.18 5.42 13.03
#